data_AF-H1HLC6-F1
#
_entry.id   AF-H1HLC6-F1
#
_cell.length_a   1.000
_cell.length_b   1.000
_cell.length_c   1.000
_cell.angle_alpha   90.00
_cell.angle_beta   90.00
_cell.angle_gamma   90.00
#
_symmetry.space_group_name_H-M   'P 1'
#
loop_
_entity.id
_entity.type
_entity.pdbx_description
1 polymer ?
#
loop_
_entity_poly.entity_id
_entity_poly.type
_entity_poly.pdbx_seq_one_letter_code
_entity_poly.pdbx_strand_id
1 'polypeptide(L)'
;MAQEEFIRVGTTLYKIVNQPRINGGFVKKRIVWNNETLRQDYGKDFIATVPKYDGFCTVPNHVDYQPVVDKFLNLYEPIGHQSKEGEFPHVESLIRHIFGEQYELGMDYL
;
A
#
# COMPACT_ATOMS: atom_id res chain seq x y z
N MET A 1 10.49 -15.71 15.62
CA MET A 1 11.07 -15.15 14.38
C MET A 1 9.92 -14.65 13.53
N ALA A 2 10.00 -13.46 12.95
CA ALA A 2 8.94 -12.98 12.06
C ALA A 2 8.84 -13.92 10.85
N GLN A 3 7.64 -14.36 10.51
CA GLN A 3 7.42 -15.26 9.38
C GLN A 3 7.72 -14.51 8.08
N GLU A 4 8.53 -15.10 7.20
CA GLU A 4 8.80 -14.50 5.89
C GLU A 4 7.53 -14.53 5.03
N GLU A 5 7.24 -13.41 4.37
CA GLU A 5 6.05 -13.24 3.55
C GLU A 5 6.44 -13.23 2.06
N PHE A 6 5.76 -14.07 1.27
CA PHE A 6 5.98 -14.21 -0.17
C PHE A 6 4.65 -14.02 -0.89
N ILE A 7 4.72 -13.46 -2.10
CA ILE A 7 3.55 -13.32 -3.00
C ILE A 7 3.97 -13.66 -4.43
N ARG A 8 3.02 -14.08 -5.25
CA ARG A 8 3.20 -14.25 -6.69
C ARG A 8 2.25 -13.34 -7.45
N VAL A 9 2.79 -12.49 -8.31
CA VAL A 9 2.01 -11.58 -9.14
C VAL A 9 2.33 -11.88 -10.60
N GLY A 10 1.33 -12.29 -11.37
CA GLY A 10 1.51 -12.89 -12.68
C GLY A 10 2.43 -14.12 -12.59
N THR A 11 3.56 -14.06 -13.30
CA THR A 11 4.58 -15.13 -13.32
C THR A 11 5.73 -14.89 -12.33
N THR A 12 5.78 -13.73 -11.67
CA THR A 12 6.92 -13.33 -10.84
C THR A 12 6.65 -13.58 -9.36
N LEU A 13 7.61 -14.23 -8.70
CA LEU A 13 7.64 -14.42 -7.25
C LEU A 13 8.32 -13.21 -6.60
N TYR A 14 7.74 -12.72 -5.51
CA TYR A 14 8.31 -11.66 -4.70
C TYR A 14 8.40 -12.08 -3.24
N LYS A 15 9.47 -11.64 -2.58
CA LYS A 15 9.59 -11.63 -1.13
C LYS A 15 9.25 -10.24 -0.61
N ILE A 16 8.41 -10.17 0.41
CA ILE A 16 8.11 -8.94 1.12
C ILE A 16 9.18 -8.74 2.19
N VAL A 17 9.90 -7.63 2.13
CA VAL A 17 10.99 -7.31 3.04
C VAL A 17 10.81 -5.95 3.66
N ASN A 18 11.20 -5.81 4.93
CA ASN A 18 11.39 -4.52 5.56
C ASN A 18 12.83 -4.08 5.32
N GLN A 19 13.07 -3.27 4.30
CA GLN A 19 14.41 -2.79 3.98
C GLN A 19 14.79 -1.65 4.94
N PRO A 20 15.94 -1.76 5.67
CA PRO A 20 16.41 -0.68 6.53
C PRO A 20 16.79 0.56 5.71
N ARG A 21 16.54 1.74 6.28
CA ARG A 21 16.91 3.04 5.73
C ARG A 21 18.04 3.68 6.55
N ILE A 22 18.76 4.62 5.93
CA ILE A 22 19.87 5.34 6.56
C ILE A 22 19.47 6.09 7.84
N ASN A 23 18.20 6.49 7.96
CA ASN A 23 17.65 7.20 9.12
C ASN A 23 17.17 6.27 10.25
N GLY A 24 17.50 4.97 10.19
CA GLY A 24 17.09 3.98 11.21
C GLY A 24 15.65 3.45 11.07
N GLY A 25 14.90 3.93 10.07
CA GLY A 25 13.57 3.40 9.75
C GLY A 25 13.60 2.18 8.83
N PHE A 26 12.43 1.63 8.53
CA PHE A 26 12.25 0.55 7.56
C PHE A 26 11.26 0.97 6.46
N VAL A 27 11.37 0.34 5.30
CA VAL A 27 10.37 0.43 4.23
C VAL A 27 10.01 -0.95 3.74
N LYS A 28 8.70 -1.23 3.70
CA LYS A 28 8.17 -2.44 3.07
C LYS A 28 8.47 -2.39 1.58
N LYS A 29 9.20 -3.37 1.06
CA LYS A 29 9.51 -3.53 -0.36
C LYS A 29 9.19 -4.94 -0.82
N ARG A 30 8.85 -5.03 -2.11
CA ARG A 30 8.76 -6.27 -2.86
C ARG A 30 10.06 -6.45 -3.61
N ILE A 31 10.81 -7.51 -3.31
CA ILE A 31 12.00 -7.88 -4.08
C ILE A 31 11.68 -9.12 -4.89
N VAL A 32 12.08 -9.14 -6.16
CA VAL A 32 11.95 -10.34 -6.99
C VAL A 32 12.73 -11.46 -6.32
N TRP A 33 12.12 -12.62 -6.20
CA TRP A 33 12.70 -13.79 -5.56
C TRP A 33 12.76 -14.96 -6.53
N ASN A 34 13.78 -15.80 -6.36
CA ASN A 34 13.98 -16.96 -7.21
C ASN A 34 13.15 -18.16 -6.71
N ASN A 35 12.40 -18.80 -7.61
CA ASN A 35 11.56 -19.97 -7.28
C ASN A 35 12.38 -21.19 -6.82
N GLU A 36 13.56 -21.41 -7.39
CA GLU A 36 14.44 -22.52 -7.02
C GLU A 36 15.04 -22.31 -5.63
N THR A 37 15.45 -21.08 -5.29
CA THR A 37 15.90 -20.75 -3.93
C THR A 37 14.77 -20.96 -2.92
N LEU A 38 13.55 -20.50 -3.21
CA LEU A 38 12.38 -20.76 -2.36
C LEU A 38 12.17 -22.26 -2.13
N ARG A 39 12.31 -23.07 -3.18
CA ARG A 39 12.17 -24.53 -3.11
C ARG A 39 13.28 -25.19 -2.28
N GLN A 40 14.51 -24.70 -2.35
CA GLN A 40 15.64 -25.20 -1.57
C GLN A 40 15.46 -24.87 -0.08
N ASP A 41 14.99 -23.67 0.23
CA ASP A 41 14.83 -23.18 1.61
C ASP A 41 13.60 -23.77 2.30
N TYR A 42 12.49 -23.94 1.58
CA TYR A 42 11.17 -24.28 2.16
C TYR A 42 10.54 -25.57 1.63
N GLY A 43 11.18 -26.22 0.65
CA GLY A 43 10.66 -27.43 -0.01
C GLY A 43 9.79 -27.15 -1.23
N LYS A 44 9.59 -28.18 -2.05
CA LYS A 44 8.89 -28.10 -3.35
C LYS A 44 7.42 -27.65 -3.26
N ASP A 45 6.74 -27.99 -2.17
CA ASP A 45 5.30 -27.78 -2.03
C ASP A 45 4.99 -26.40 -1.45
N PHE A 46 6.00 -25.67 -0.95
CA PHE A 46 5.81 -24.35 -0.35
C PHE A 46 5.24 -23.33 -1.35
N ILE A 47 5.62 -23.40 -2.63
CA ILE A 47 5.10 -22.49 -3.66
C ILE A 47 3.57 -22.56 -3.81
N ALA A 48 2.94 -23.67 -3.40
CA ALA A 48 1.49 -23.81 -3.43
C ALA A 48 0.78 -22.97 -2.36
N THR A 49 1.47 -22.61 -1.28
CA THR A 49 0.92 -21.79 -0.17
C THR A 49 1.05 -20.29 -0.44
N VAL A 50 1.89 -19.89 -1.41
CA VAL A 50 2.12 -18.48 -1.76
C VAL A 50 0.88 -17.89 -2.45
N PRO A 51 0.31 -16.78 -1.93
CA PRO A 51 -0.81 -16.07 -2.55
C PRO A 51 -0.52 -15.65 -3.99
N LYS A 52 -1.54 -15.74 -4.86
CA LYS A 52 -1.43 -15.53 -6.30
C LYS A 52 -2.36 -14.41 -6.76
N TYR A 53 -1.81 -13.49 -7.52
CA TYR A 53 -2.51 -12.37 -8.13
C TYR A 53 -2.24 -12.34 -9.63
N ASP A 54 -3.22 -11.93 -10.43
CA ASP A 54 -3.09 -11.84 -11.89
C ASP A 54 -2.18 -10.68 -12.31
N GLY A 55 -2.11 -9.62 -11.50
CA GLY A 55 -1.28 -8.45 -11.74
C GLY A 55 -1.33 -7.45 -10.59
N PHE A 56 -0.78 -6.26 -10.84
CA PHE A 56 -0.91 -5.12 -9.96
C PHE A 56 -2.02 -4.18 -10.47
N CYS A 57 -2.68 -3.48 -9.56
CA CYS A 57 -3.59 -2.38 -9.87
C CYS A 57 -3.31 -1.18 -8.97
N THR A 58 -3.85 -0.02 -9.32
CA THR A 58 -3.85 1.17 -8.46
C THR A 58 -5.28 1.68 -8.39
N VAL A 59 -6.02 1.20 -7.38
CA VAL A 59 -7.39 1.64 -7.13
C VAL A 59 -7.39 2.39 -5.80
N PRO A 60 -7.32 3.74 -5.83
CA PRO A 60 -7.30 4.52 -4.61
C PRO A 60 -8.69 4.54 -3.97
N ASN A 61 -8.75 4.15 -2.69
CA ASN A 61 -9.90 4.37 -1.83
C ASN A 61 -9.41 4.64 -0.40
N HIS A 62 -9.65 5.86 0.08
CA HIS A 62 -9.19 6.34 1.38
C HIS A 62 -10.10 5.93 2.54
N VAL A 63 -11.34 5.56 2.26
CA VAL A 63 -12.35 5.18 3.26
C VAL A 63 -12.49 3.67 3.34
N ASP A 64 -12.74 3.03 2.19
CA ASP A 64 -12.93 1.59 2.07
C ASP A 64 -11.75 0.96 1.31
N TYR A 65 -10.55 1.09 1.88
CA TYR A 65 -9.35 0.53 1.29
C TYR A 65 -9.47 -0.99 1.11
N GLN A 66 -9.15 -1.48 -0.09
CA GLN A 66 -9.04 -2.90 -0.40
C GLN A 66 -7.61 -3.24 -0.88
N PRO A 67 -6.90 -4.14 -0.18
CA PRO A 67 -5.56 -4.57 -0.61
C PRO A 67 -5.57 -5.44 -1.86
N VAL A 68 -6.71 -6.10 -2.14
CA VAL A 68 -6.92 -6.93 -3.32
C VAL A 68 -8.20 -6.48 -3.98
N VAL A 69 -8.14 -6.16 -5.27
CA VAL A 69 -9.30 -5.81 -6.09
C VAL A 69 -9.45 -6.89 -7.16
N ASP A 70 -10.53 -7.66 -7.06
CA ASP A 70 -10.73 -8.92 -7.79
C ASP A 70 -9.55 -9.90 -7.59
N LYS A 71 -8.66 -10.00 -8.58
CA LYS A 71 -7.46 -10.85 -8.57
C LYS A 71 -6.16 -10.05 -8.63
N PHE A 72 -6.24 -8.73 -8.53
CA PHE A 72 -5.09 -7.83 -8.63
C PHE A 72 -4.67 -7.34 -7.24
N LEU A 73 -3.36 -7.28 -7.01
CA LEU A 73 -2.81 -6.71 -5.79
C LEU A 73 -2.74 -5.20 -5.93
N ASN A 74 -3.38 -4.47 -5.02
CA ASN A 74 -3.42 -3.02 -5.04
C ASN A 74 -2.06 -2.44 -4.62
N LEU A 75 -1.54 -1.51 -5.41
CA LEU A 75 -0.34 -0.74 -5.10
C LEU A 75 -0.66 0.47 -4.22
N TYR A 76 -1.92 0.87 -4.18
CA TYR A 76 -2.40 1.86 -3.23
C TYR A 76 -2.30 1.28 -1.81
N GLU A 77 -1.85 2.10 -0.86
CA GLU A 77 -1.71 1.75 0.56
C GLU A 77 -2.64 2.64 1.37
N PRO A 78 -3.25 2.13 2.46
CA PRO A 78 -4.17 2.91 3.26
C PRO A 78 -3.44 4.08 3.93
N ILE A 79 -4.15 5.19 4.10
CA ILE A 79 -3.64 6.33 4.87
C ILE A 79 -3.64 5.94 6.35
N GLY A 80 -2.49 6.07 7.02
CA GLY A 80 -2.37 5.76 8.44
C GLY A 80 -2.99 6.81 9.38
N HIS A 81 -3.33 7.97 8.84
CA HIS A 81 -4.03 9.03 9.55
C HIS A 81 -5.52 8.70 9.65
N GLN A 82 -6.08 8.80 10.85
CA GLN A 82 -7.51 8.63 11.09
C GLN A 82 -8.17 10.01 11.18
N SER A 83 -9.20 10.23 10.37
CA SER A 83 -10.01 11.43 10.44
C SER A 83 -10.60 11.60 11.83
N LYS A 84 -10.56 12.84 12.33
CA LYS A 84 -11.13 13.19 13.63
C LYS A 84 -12.00 14.41 13.45
N GLU A 85 -13.20 14.38 14.02
CA GLU A 85 -14.08 15.53 14.07
C GLU A 85 -13.46 16.65 14.93
N GLY A 86 -13.57 17.89 14.46
CA GLY A 86 -13.04 19.05 15.15
C GLY A 86 -12.95 20.26 14.24
N GLU A 87 -12.61 21.39 14.83
CA GLU A 87 -12.35 22.63 14.10
C GLU A 87 -10.96 22.60 13.44
N PHE A 88 -10.86 23.20 12.27
CA PHE A 88 -9.63 23.31 11.50
C PHE A 88 -9.35 24.77 11.10
N PRO A 89 -9.29 25.72 12.06
CA PRO A 89 -9.35 27.16 11.80
C PRO A 89 -8.23 27.67 10.87
N HIS A 90 -7.05 27.07 10.93
CA HIS A 90 -5.94 27.45 10.05
C HIS A 90 -6.12 26.92 8.61
N VAL A 91 -6.65 25.71 8.45
CA VAL A 91 -6.95 25.14 7.13
C VAL A 91 -8.13 25.89 6.52
N GLU A 92 -9.18 26.17 7.30
CA GLU A 92 -10.33 26.95 6.83
C GLU A 92 -9.90 28.36 6.38
N SER A 93 -9.12 29.06 7.19
CA SER A 93 -8.58 30.38 6.86
C SER A 93 -7.76 30.35 5.57
N LEU A 94 -6.94 29.32 5.37
CA LEU A 94 -6.16 29.14 4.14
C LEU A 94 -7.05 28.94 2.92
N ILE A 95 -8.08 28.09 3.01
CA ILE A 95 -9.01 27.84 1.89
C ILE A 95 -9.79 29.10 1.56
N ARG A 96 -10.31 29.82 2.56
CA ARG A 96 -10.98 31.11 2.37
C ARG A 96 -10.05 32.15 1.74
N HIS A 97 -8.77 32.15 2.07
CA HIS A 97 -7.80 33.05 1.45
C HIS A 97 -7.54 32.73 -0.03
N ILE A 98 -7.39 31.44 -0.38
CA ILE A 98 -7.10 31.01 -1.75
C ILE A 98 -8.33 31.16 -2.66
N PHE A 99 -9.49 30.72 -2.19
CA PHE A 99 -10.71 30.63 -3.00
C PHE A 99 -11.67 31.81 -2.82
N GLY A 100 -11.51 32.63 -1.77
CA GLY A 100 -12.34 33.80 -1.52
C GLY A 100 -13.83 33.45 -1.44
N GLU A 101 -14.63 34.07 -2.32
CA GLU A 101 -16.07 33.80 -2.45
C GLU A 101 -16.39 32.36 -2.92
N GLN A 102 -15.41 31.66 -3.53
CA GLN A 102 -15.56 30.29 -4.01
C GLN A 102 -15.16 29.24 -2.97
N TYR A 103 -15.28 29.56 -1.67
CA TYR A 103 -14.88 28.67 -0.58
C TYR A 103 -15.42 27.25 -0.70
N GLU A 104 -16.71 27.06 -1.01
CA GLU A 104 -17.33 25.74 -1.15
C GLU A 104 -16.70 24.93 -2.29
N LEU A 105 -16.39 25.57 -3.43
CA LEU A 105 -15.68 24.92 -4.53
C LEU A 105 -14.25 24.51 -4.12
N GLY A 106 -13.61 25.32 -3.26
CA GLY A 106 -12.32 24.99 -2.67
C GLY A 106 -12.38 23.81 -1.71
N MET A 107 -13.48 23.66 -0.96
CA MET A 107 -13.73 22.50 -0.11
C MET A 107 -13.99 21.24 -0.94
N ASP A 108 -14.79 21.32 -2.01
CA ASP A 108 -15.08 20.18 -2.90
C ASP A 108 -13.85 19.67 -3.67
N TYR A 109 -12.87 20.55 -3.90
CA TYR A 109 -11.62 20.17 -4.57
C TYR A 109 -10.67 19.33 -3.68
N LEU A 110 -10.78 19.48 -2.35
CA LEU A 110 -9.89 18.85 -1.36
C LEU A 110 -10.40 17.47 -0.93
#